data_AF-A0A101XUR1-F1
#
_entry.id   AF-A0A101XUR1-F1
#
_cell.length_a   1.000
_cell.length_b   1.000
_cell.length_c   1.000
_cell.angle_alpha   90.00
_cell.angle_beta   90.00
_cell.angle_gamma   90.00
#
_symmetry.space_group_name_H-M   'P 1'
#
loop_
_entity.id
_entity.type
_entity.pdbx_description
1 polymer ?
#
loop_
_entity_poly.entity_id
_entity_poly.type
_entity_poly.pdbx_seq_one_letter_code
_entity_poly.pdbx_strand_id
1 'polypeptide(L)'
;MLRLGEKIVIVADAFEQSLPIGDYGYLIAYDRNPDNAFDYVIRVPQANRNFYVTAEDIEAEEQLLEAEAERATHEALIDYALSTHNEKLFHHLMNGDDAEVPEAEAAPKESMSQAEFIKQVNLRAWI
;
A
#
# COMPACT_ATOMS: atom_id res chain seq x y z
N MET A 1 -4.11 -13.39 -12.07
CA MET A 1 -3.69 -14.15 -13.27
C MET A 1 -3.31 -13.15 -14.34
N LEU A 2 -2.10 -13.29 -14.89
CA LEU A 2 -1.57 -12.43 -15.94
C LEU A 2 -2.34 -12.65 -17.26
N ARG A 3 -2.44 -11.63 -18.11
CA ARG A 3 -3.14 -11.66 -19.40
C ARG A 3 -2.17 -11.95 -20.56
N LEU A 4 -2.69 -12.54 -21.63
CA LEU A 4 -1.93 -12.72 -22.88
C LEU A 4 -1.53 -11.36 -23.46
N GLY A 5 -0.28 -11.24 -23.87
CA GLY A 5 0.31 -10.01 -24.41
C GLY A 5 0.71 -8.99 -23.36
N GLU A 6 0.51 -9.27 -22.06
CA GLU A 6 0.90 -8.38 -20.98
C GLU A 6 2.42 -8.29 -20.87
N LYS A 7 2.91 -7.09 -20.50
CA LYS A 7 4.32 -6.82 -20.29
C LYS A 7 4.68 -7.23 -18.86
N ILE A 8 5.68 -8.09 -18.76
CA ILE A 8 6.13 -8.68 -17.50
C ILE A 8 7.61 -8.38 -17.28
N VAL A 9 8.05 -8.52 -16.03
CA VAL A 9 9.46 -8.47 -15.62
C VAL A 9 9.84 -9.85 -15.08
N ILE A 10 11.02 -10.32 -15.44
CA ILE A 10 11.58 -11.55 -14.88
C ILE A 10 12.26 -11.22 -13.55
N VAL A 11 11.79 -11.81 -12.46
CA VAL A 11 12.27 -11.52 -11.10
C VAL A 11 13.19 -12.62 -10.56
N ALA A 12 13.01 -13.87 -10.99
CA ALA A 12 13.80 -15.01 -10.53
C ALA A 12 14.03 -16.05 -11.63
N ASP A 13 14.88 -17.03 -11.33
CA ASP A 13 15.14 -18.20 -12.18
C ASP A 13 15.17 -19.48 -11.33
N ALA A 14 13.99 -19.91 -10.85
CA ALA A 14 13.87 -21.07 -9.98
C ALA A 14 14.37 -22.38 -10.62
N PHE A 15 14.33 -22.48 -11.94
CA PHE A 15 14.71 -23.69 -12.70
C PHE A 15 16.07 -23.57 -13.39
N GLU A 16 16.85 -22.51 -13.11
CA GLU A 16 18.18 -22.26 -13.68
C GLU A 16 18.20 -22.38 -15.22
N GLN A 17 17.16 -21.86 -15.88
CA GLN A 17 17.03 -21.90 -17.34
C GLN A 17 17.86 -20.82 -18.05
N SER A 18 18.70 -20.09 -17.30
CA SER A 18 19.43 -18.88 -17.72
C SER A 18 18.47 -17.77 -18.15
N LEU A 19 17.46 -17.52 -17.32
CA LEU A 19 16.53 -16.43 -17.54
C LEU A 19 17.25 -15.08 -17.36
N PRO A 20 17.03 -14.10 -18.24
CA PRO A 20 17.58 -12.76 -18.06
C PRO A 20 16.78 -12.02 -16.97
N ILE A 21 17.23 -12.14 -15.72
CA ILE A 21 16.60 -11.49 -14.56
C ILE A 21 16.71 -9.97 -14.71
N GLY A 22 15.60 -9.27 -14.45
CA GLY A 22 15.47 -7.81 -14.60
C GLY A 22 15.08 -7.37 -16.01
N ASP A 23 15.10 -8.26 -16.99
CA ASP A 23 14.63 -7.94 -18.35
C ASP A 23 13.11 -8.08 -18.47
N TYR A 24 12.60 -7.40 -19.50
CA TYR A 24 11.19 -7.46 -19.87
C TYR A 24 10.87 -8.63 -20.79
N GLY A 25 9.71 -9.22 -20.55
CA GLY A 25 9.10 -10.23 -21.40
C GLY A 25 7.66 -9.90 -21.75
N TYR A 26 7.11 -10.67 -22.68
CA TYR A 26 5.69 -10.66 -23.00
C TYR A 26 5.12 -12.07 -22.84
N LEU A 27 3.97 -12.18 -22.19
CA LEU A 27 3.29 -13.45 -22.01
C LEU A 27 2.61 -13.87 -23.32
N ILE A 28 2.98 -15.02 -23.87
CA ILE A 28 2.52 -15.47 -25.20
C ILE A 28 1.61 -16.70 -25.14
N ALA A 29 1.69 -17.50 -24.08
CA ALA A 29 0.80 -18.63 -23.88
C ALA A 29 0.69 -19.01 -22.39
N TYR A 30 -0.38 -19.74 -22.07
CA TYR A 30 -0.54 -20.44 -20.80
C TYR A 30 -0.24 -21.91 -21.05
N ASP A 31 0.51 -22.53 -20.14
CA ASP A 31 0.49 -23.98 -20.04
C ASP A 31 -0.69 -24.39 -19.15
N ARG A 32 -1.43 -25.41 -19.58
CA ARG A 32 -2.57 -25.96 -18.85
C ARG A 32 -2.38 -27.43 -18.51
N ASN A 33 -1.19 -27.96 -18.78
CA ASN A 33 -0.87 -29.33 -18.46
C ASN A 33 -0.67 -29.45 -16.93
N PRO A 34 -1.53 -30.18 -16.21
CA PRO A 34 -1.37 -30.34 -14.75
C PRO A 34 -0.10 -31.11 -14.36
N ASP A 35 0.52 -31.82 -15.30
CA ASP A 35 1.79 -32.53 -15.08
C ASP A 35 3.01 -31.61 -15.29
N ASN A 36 2.82 -30.37 -15.76
CA ASN A 36 3.90 -29.42 -15.97
C ASN A 36 4.09 -28.51 -14.74
N ALA A 37 5.35 -28.24 -14.40
CA ALA A 37 5.70 -27.29 -13.34
C ALA A 37 5.68 -25.83 -13.81
N PHE A 38 5.54 -25.57 -15.12
CA PHE A 38 5.51 -24.23 -15.70
C PHE A 38 4.07 -23.78 -15.95
N ASP A 39 3.78 -22.51 -15.65
CA ASP A 39 2.46 -21.90 -15.81
C ASP A 39 2.35 -21.12 -17.13
N TYR A 40 3.45 -20.48 -17.55
CA TYR A 40 3.44 -19.50 -18.62
C TYR A 40 4.57 -19.72 -19.62
N VAL A 41 4.31 -19.31 -20.86
CA VAL A 41 5.34 -19.18 -21.90
C VAL A 41 5.51 -17.70 -22.18
N ILE A 42 6.76 -17.23 -22.10
CA ILE A 42 7.12 -15.84 -22.29
C ILE A 42 8.06 -15.67 -23.47
N ARG A 43 7.94 -14.55 -24.19
CA ARG A 43 8.88 -14.10 -25.20
C ARG A 43 9.74 -13.00 -24.60
N VAL A 44 11.06 -13.19 -24.59
CA VAL A 44 12.00 -12.13 -24.20
C VAL A 44 12.58 -11.50 -25.47
N PRO A 45 12.31 -10.22 -25.76
CA PRO A 45 12.83 -9.55 -26.96
C PRO A 45 14.36 -9.47 -27.00
N GLN A 46 15.00 -9.16 -25.86
CA GLN A 46 16.46 -9.00 -25.76
C GLN A 46 17.21 -10.31 -26.09
N ALA A 47 16.73 -11.43 -25.56
CA ALA A 47 17.28 -12.76 -25.84
C ALA A 47 16.77 -13.37 -27.16
N ASN A 48 15.76 -12.76 -27.79
CA ASN A 48 15.08 -13.25 -28.97
C ASN A 48 14.66 -14.75 -28.88
N ARG A 49 14.27 -15.19 -27.69
CA ARG A 49 13.96 -16.59 -27.35
C ARG A 49 12.67 -16.69 -26.50
N ASN A 50 12.03 -17.86 -26.56
CA ASN A 50 10.89 -18.20 -25.70
C ASN A 50 11.37 -19.00 -24.49
N PHE A 51 10.76 -18.75 -23.34
CA PHE A 51 11.03 -19.45 -22.10
C PHE A 51 9.74 -19.94 -21.46
N TYR A 52 9.83 -21.06 -20.75
CA TYR A 52 8.78 -21.57 -19.90
C TYR A 52 9.10 -21.12 -18.48
N VAL A 53 8.15 -20.48 -17.83
CA VAL A 53 8.37 -19.87 -16.52
C VAL A 53 7.21 -20.21 -15.58
N THR A 54 7.52 -20.25 -14.29
CA THR A 54 6.51 -20.36 -13.25
C THR A 54 5.87 -19.00 -13.00
N ALA A 55 4.74 -18.98 -12.29
CA ALA A 55 4.13 -17.75 -11.83
C ALA A 55 4.97 -16.99 -10.80
N GLU A 56 5.91 -17.65 -10.12
CA GLU A 56 6.77 -17.04 -9.10
C GLU A 56 7.99 -16.33 -9.71
N ASP A 57 8.42 -16.76 -10.91
CA ASP A 57 9.59 -16.19 -11.59
C ASP A 57 9.29 -14.88 -12.35
N ILE A 58 8.02 -14.51 -12.48
CA ILE A 58 7.59 -13.35 -13.25
C ILE A 58 6.56 -12.49 -12.52
N GLU A 59 6.62 -11.19 -12.73
CA GLU A 59 5.64 -10.23 -12.20
C GLU A 59 5.16 -9.27 -13.29
N ALA A 60 3.93 -8.76 -13.15
CA ALA A 60 3.42 -7.73 -14.04
C ALA A 60 4.17 -6.41 -13.80
N GLU A 61 4.61 -5.75 -14.88
CA GLU A 61 5.29 -4.46 -14.74
C GLU A 61 4.39 -3.40 -14.06
N GLU A 62 3.09 -3.41 -14.38
CA GLU A 62 2.12 -2.49 -13.80
C GLU A 62 2.04 -2.63 -12.27
N GLN A 63 2.02 -3.86 -11.77
CA GLN A 63 1.96 -4.13 -10.33
C GLN A 63 3.23 -3.70 -9.60
N LEU A 64 4.40 -3.94 -10.22
CA LEU A 64 5.68 -3.47 -9.69
C LEU A 64 5.73 -1.94 -9.60
N LEU A 65 5.24 -1.25 -10.63
CA LEU A 65 5.19 0.22 -10.64
C LEU A 65 4.22 0.76 -9.60
N GLU A 66 3.06 0.12 -9.42
CA GLU A 66 2.09 0.52 -8.41
C GLU A 66 2.65 0.35 -7.00
N ALA A 67 3.26 -0.79 -6.69
CA ALA A 67 3.88 -1.05 -5.40
C ALA A 67 5.03 -0.07 -5.10
N GLU A 68 5.84 0.26 -6.10
CA GLU A 68 6.92 1.23 -5.94
C GLU A 68 6.39 2.65 -5.75
N ALA A 69 5.35 3.03 -6.49
CA ALA A 69 4.68 4.31 -6.31
C ALA A 69 4.04 4.45 -4.93
N GLU A 70 3.43 3.40 -4.41
CA GLU A 70 2.87 3.36 -3.06
C GLU A 70 3.96 3.55 -2.00
N ARG A 71 5.07 2.81 -2.09
CA ARG A 71 6.23 2.96 -1.18
C ARG A 71 6.80 4.37 -1.21
N ALA A 72 7.09 4.90 -2.39
CA ALA A 72 7.62 6.24 -2.54
C ALA A 72 6.67 7.31 -2.00
N THR A 73 5.35 7.11 -2.19
CA THR A 73 4.33 8.02 -1.64
C THR A 73 4.29 7.95 -0.12
N HIS A 74 4.37 6.74 0.45
CA HIS A 74 4.37 6.54 1.89
C HIS A 74 5.59 7.19 2.55
N GLU A 75 6.78 6.98 1.99
CA GLU A 75 8.02 7.63 2.45
C GLU A 75 7.92 9.15 2.38
N ALA A 76 7.42 9.70 1.27
CA ALA A 76 7.23 11.14 1.11
C ALA A 76 6.22 11.73 2.12
N LEU A 77 5.17 10.98 2.47
CA LEU A 77 4.20 11.40 3.47
C LEU A 77 4.78 11.38 4.88
N ILE A 78 5.67 10.43 5.19
CA ILE A 78 6.40 10.39 6.47
C ILE A 78 7.32 11.61 6.59
N ASP A 79 8.09 11.90 5.55
CA ASP A 79 8.98 13.08 5.51
C ASP A 79 8.19 14.38 5.65
N TYR A 80 7.05 14.48 4.98
CA TYR A 80 6.13 15.60 5.13
C TYR A 80 5.61 15.72 6.57
N ALA A 81 5.18 14.62 7.18
CA ALA A 81 4.68 14.62 8.56
C ALA A 81 5.76 15.08 9.55
N LEU A 82 6.99 14.60 9.40
CA LEU A 82 8.13 15.02 10.23
C LEU A 82 8.49 16.50 10.03
N SER A 83 8.54 16.97 8.78
CA SER A 83 8.87 18.38 8.48
C SER A 83 7.82 19.36 9.04
N THR A 84 6.54 18.97 9.00
CA THR A 84 5.41 19.77 9.49
C THR A 84 5.08 19.53 10.96
N HIS A 85 5.81 18.63 11.63
CA HIS A 85 5.54 18.19 13.00
C HIS A 85 4.08 17.70 13.18
N ASN A 86 3.54 17.05 12.16
CA ASN A 86 2.18 16.50 12.18
C ASN A 86 2.20 15.08 12.77
N GLU A 87 2.19 15.01 14.09
CA GLU A 87 2.26 13.75 14.86
C GLU A 87 1.12 12.79 14.51
N LYS A 88 -0.09 13.31 14.25
CA LYS A 88 -1.26 12.50 13.89
C LYS A 88 -1.03 11.72 12.58
N LEU A 89 -0.56 12.42 11.55
CA LEU A 89 -0.26 11.82 10.26
C LEU A 89 0.88 10.80 10.38
N PHE A 90 1.92 11.14 11.12
CA PHE A 90 3.05 10.24 11.35
C PHE A 90 2.63 8.93 12.03
N HIS A 91 1.87 9.02 13.13
CA HIS A 91 1.39 7.83 13.84
C HIS A 91 0.43 6.99 13.00
N HIS A 92 -0.42 7.62 12.19
CA HIS A 92 -1.30 6.93 11.26
C HIS A 92 -0.51 6.14 10.19
N LEU A 93 0.50 6.77 9.58
CA LEU A 93 1.33 6.13 8.57
C LEU A 93 2.20 4.99 9.13
N MET A 94 2.59 5.06 10.40
CA MET A 94 3.43 4.05 11.04
C MET A 94 2.64 2.86 11.59
N ASN A 95 1.44 3.10 12.12
CA ASN A 95 0.64 2.07 12.80
C ASN A 95 -0.44 1.45 11.92
N GLY A 96 -0.69 2.02 10.74
CA GLY A 96 -1.81 1.64 9.86
C GLY A 96 -3.16 2.13 10.40
N ASP A 97 -4.23 1.85 9.64
CA ASP A 97 -5.62 2.25 9.94
C ASP A 97 -6.15 1.74 11.29
N ASP A 98 -5.44 0.83 11.98
CA ASP A 98 -5.86 0.21 13.25
C ASP A 98 -5.53 1.03 14.50
N ALA A 99 -4.92 2.21 14.36
CA ALA A 99 -4.90 3.15 15.48
C ALA A 99 -6.22 3.92 15.49
N GLU A 100 -7.19 3.42 16.26
CA GLU A 100 -8.09 4.31 17.01
C GLU A 100 -7.20 5.39 17.61
N VAL A 101 -7.12 6.55 16.95
CA VAL A 101 -6.57 7.75 17.54
C VAL A 101 -7.40 7.90 18.80
N PRO A 102 -6.85 7.72 20.02
CA PRO A 102 -7.61 8.07 21.20
C PRO A 102 -7.94 9.53 20.96
N GLU A 103 -9.23 9.77 20.74
CA GLU A 103 -9.81 11.09 20.58
C GLU A 103 -9.22 11.87 21.72
N ALA A 104 -8.24 12.73 21.41
CA ALA A 104 -7.48 13.43 22.43
C ALA A 104 -8.55 14.07 23.29
N GLU A 105 -8.69 13.56 24.53
CA GLU A 105 -9.71 13.99 25.45
C GLU A 105 -9.57 15.50 25.52
N ALA A 106 -10.46 16.19 24.82
CA ALA A 106 -10.64 17.61 24.98
C ALA A 106 -11.05 17.69 26.44
N ALA A 107 -10.09 18.11 27.27
CA ALA A 107 -10.24 18.30 28.69
C ALA A 107 -11.67 18.78 28.98
N PRO A 108 -12.39 18.20 29.94
CA PRO A 108 -13.74 18.63 30.23
C PRO A 108 -13.66 20.11 30.61
N LYS A 109 -14.04 20.98 29.68
CA LYS A 109 -14.54 22.30 30.05
C LYS A 109 -15.82 21.97 30.80
N GLU A 110 -15.72 21.86 32.12
CA GLU A 110 -16.85 22.01 33.02
C GLU A 110 -17.44 23.39 32.74
N SER A 111 -18.32 23.46 31.74
CA SER A 111 -19.23 24.57 31.57
C SER A 111 -20.22 24.45 32.72
N MET A 112 -19.96 25.19 33.81
CA MET A 112 -20.90 25.32 34.91
C MET A 112 -22.30 25.57 34.34
N SER A 113 -23.27 24.81 34.83
CA SER A 113 -24.63 24.90 34.33
C SER A 113 -25.25 26.25 34.74
N GLN A 114 -26.15 26.78 33.91
CA GLN A 114 -26.87 28.03 34.21
C GLN A 114 -27.58 28.00 35.58
N ALA A 115 -27.98 26.81 36.04
CA ALA A 115 -28.57 26.59 37.36
C ALA A 115 -27.59 26.80 38.52
N GLU A 116 -26.30 26.52 38.34
CA GLU A 116 -25.26 26.76 39.35
C GLU A 116 -24.88 28.24 39.41
N PHE A 117 -24.84 28.92 38.26
CA PHE A 117 -24.64 30.37 38.20
C PHE A 117 -25.74 31.15 38.94
N ILE A 118 -27.01 30.75 38.77
CA ILE A 118 -28.15 31.41 39.45
C ILE A 118 -28.10 31.23 40.97
N LYS A 119 -27.56 30.12 41.48
CA LYS A 119 -27.40 29.91 42.94
C LYS A 119 -26.30 30.79 43.54
N GLN A 120 -25.24 31.07 42.78
CA GLN A 120 -24.11 31.88 43.24
C GLN A 120 -24.46 33.37 43.29
N VAL A 121 -25.27 33.85 42.36
CA VAL A 121 -25.71 35.24 42.32
C VAL A 121 -27.09 35.32 42.98
N ASN A 122 -27.14 35.70 44.26
CA ASN A 122 -28.36 35.80 45.07
C ASN A 122 -29.26 36.98 44.63
N LEU A 123 -29.65 37.02 43.36
CA LEU A 123 -30.51 38.02 42.74
C LEU A 123 -31.97 37.55 42.88
N ARG A 124 -32.63 38.03 43.94
CA ARG A 124 -34.10 38.11 43.95
C ARG A 124 -34.51 39.15 42.91
N ALA A 125 -34.90 38.70 41.72
CA ALA A 125 -35.73 39.52 40.85
C ALA A 125 -37.12 39.63 41.52
N TRP A 126 -37.44 40.83 42.01
CA TRP A 126 -38.81 41.26 42.24
C TRP A 126 -39.44 41.60 40.89
N ILE A 127 -40.76 41.37 40.80
CA ILE A 127 -41.66 41.59 39.65
C ILE A 127 -41.46 42.96 39.03
#